data_AF-A0A7C5VHF1-F1
#
_entry.id   AF-A0A7C5VHF1-F1
#
_cell.length_a   1.000
_cell.length_b   1.000
_cell.length_c   1.000
_cell.angle_alpha   90.00
_cell.angle_beta   90.00
_cell.angle_gamma   90.00
#
_symmetry.space_group_name_H-M   'P 1'
#
loop_
_entity.id
_entity.type
_entity.pdbx_description
1 polymer ?
#
loop_
_entity_poly.entity_id
_entity_poly.type
_entity_poly.pdbx_seq_one_letter_code
_entity_poly.pdbx_strand_id
1 'polypeptide(L)'
;MRSRAKRGTLSVIANRRSIRLFSDTPVPDEVVEVLIDAGQRAPCVFQSYTVIRITDQNMRSRIREMAEDDPALSAPVWLLLCLDLRRTRRLFDLINERNVLKADKHPIETVEMLTELA
;
A
#
# COMPACT_ATOMS: atom_id res chain seq x y z
N MET A 1 -23.66 -12.90 27.95
CA MET A 1 -22.23 -12.72 27.56
C MET A 1 -21.94 -11.30 27.06
N ARG A 2 -22.24 -10.26 27.86
CA ARG A 2 -21.97 -8.86 27.53
C ARG A 2 -20.97 -8.30 28.55
N SER A 3 -19.72 -8.00 28.17
CA SER A 3 -18.92 -6.91 28.79
C SER A 3 -17.46 -6.80 28.33
N ARG A 4 -16.85 -7.74 27.60
CA ARG A 4 -15.38 -7.76 27.45
C ARG A 4 -14.78 -6.91 26.31
N ALA A 5 -15.57 -6.34 25.40
CA ALA A 5 -15.09 -5.71 24.16
C ALA A 5 -15.15 -4.16 24.13
N LYS A 6 -15.04 -3.48 25.28
CA LYS A 6 -15.23 -2.02 25.34
C LYS A 6 -13.96 -1.16 25.15
N ARG A 7 -12.74 -1.74 25.14
CA ARG A 7 -11.48 -1.01 24.91
C ARG A 7 -10.47 -1.90 24.17
N GLY A 8 -9.68 -1.31 23.26
CA GLY A 8 -8.63 -2.00 22.48
C GLY A 8 -8.98 -2.24 21.00
N THR A 9 -8.06 -2.86 20.26
CA THR A 9 -8.12 -3.03 18.79
C THR A 9 -9.42 -3.67 18.29
N LEU A 10 -9.94 -4.68 18.99
CA LEU A 10 -11.20 -5.35 18.61
C LEU A 10 -12.41 -4.40 18.65
N SER A 11 -12.41 -3.43 19.56
CA SER A 11 -13.47 -2.41 19.63
C SER A 11 -13.38 -1.44 18.45
N VAL A 12 -12.18 -1.05 18.04
CA VAL A 12 -11.96 -0.19 16.87
C VAL A 12 -12.47 -0.87 15.60
N ILE A 13 -12.13 -2.16 15.40
CA ILE A 13 -12.58 -2.95 14.26
C ILE A 13 -14.11 -3.07 14.26
N ALA A 14 -14.72 -3.39 15.40
CA ALA A 14 -16.17 -3.58 15.51
C ALA A 14 -16.98 -2.28 15.27
N ASN A 15 -16.39 -1.11 15.53
CA ASN A 15 -17.05 0.19 15.33
C ASN A 15 -16.72 0.84 13.98
N ARG A 16 -15.92 0.19 13.11
CA ARG A 16 -15.51 0.75 11.82
C ARG A 16 -16.71 1.03 10.92
N ARG A 17 -16.77 2.24 10.37
CA ARG A 17 -17.74 2.68 9.36
C ARG A 17 -17.05 3.52 8.30
N SER A 18 -17.57 3.51 7.08
CA SER A 18 -17.04 4.36 6.00
C SER A 18 -17.47 5.81 6.24
N ILE A 19 -16.50 6.72 6.23
CA ILE A 19 -16.71 8.17 6.39
C ILE A 19 -16.65 8.81 5.00
N ARG A 20 -17.59 9.71 4.70
CA ARG A 20 -17.72 10.42 3.41
C ARG A 20 -17.95 11.92 3.56
N LEU A 21 -17.76 12.43 4.77
CA LEU A 21 -17.81 13.85 5.09
C LEU A 21 -16.61 14.12 5.98
N PHE A 22 -15.74 15.02 5.53
CA PHE A 22 -14.46 15.31 6.16
C PHE A 22 -14.39 16.80 6.49
N SER A 23 -13.66 17.15 7.54
CA SER A 23 -13.30 18.54 7.81
C SER A 23 -12.17 19.00 6.90
N ASP A 24 -12.04 20.31 6.70
CA ASP A 24 -10.91 20.93 5.98
C ASP A 24 -9.57 20.89 6.74
N THR A 25 -9.55 20.30 7.94
CA THR A 25 -8.33 20.14 8.75
C THR A 25 -7.30 19.29 7.99
N PRO A 26 -6.07 19.79 7.75
CA PRO A 26 -5.03 19.02 7.11
C PRO A 26 -4.59 17.86 7.99
N VAL A 27 -4.20 16.75 7.35
CA VAL A 27 -3.63 15.58 8.03
C VAL A 27 -2.10 15.70 7.99
N PRO A 28 -1.39 15.65 9.14
CA PRO A 28 0.07 15.68 9.18
C PRO A 28 0.67 14.51 8.40
N ASP A 29 1.81 14.72 7.76
CA ASP A 29 2.48 13.70 6.94
C ASP A 29 2.88 12.46 7.76
N GLU A 30 3.32 12.66 9.00
CA GLU A 30 3.64 11.59 9.97
C GLU A 30 2.48 10.60 10.17
N VAL A 31 1.24 11.10 10.15
CA VAL A 31 0.05 10.24 10.28
C VAL A 31 -0.09 9.37 9.04
N VAL A 32 0.14 9.93 7.85
CA VAL A 32 0.09 9.17 6.59
C VAL A 32 1.20 8.12 6.57
N GLU A 33 2.42 8.47 7.00
CA GLU A 33 3.53 7.53 7.10
C GLU A 33 3.20 6.35 8.01
N VAL A 34 2.65 6.60 9.20
CA VAL A 34 2.20 5.54 10.12
C VAL A 34 1.15 4.63 9.47
N LEU A 35 0.22 5.18 8.68
CA LEU A 35 -0.78 4.40 7.96
C LEU A 35 -0.15 3.51 6.88
N ILE A 36 0.81 4.04 6.13
CA ILE A 36 1.56 3.29 5.11
C ILE A 36 2.37 2.18 5.77
N ASP A 37 3.07 2.47 6.85
CA ASP A 37 3.85 1.51 7.64
C ASP A 37 2.99 0.40 8.25
N ALA A 38 1.79 0.73 8.70
CA ALA A 38 0.83 -0.26 9.19
C ALA A 38 0.34 -1.15 8.04
N GLY A 39 0.04 -0.57 6.87
CA GLY A 39 -0.37 -1.30 5.67
C GLY A 39 0.70 -2.26 5.17
N GLN A 40 1.97 -1.85 5.19
CA GLN A 40 3.10 -2.68 4.75
C GLN A 40 3.31 -3.94 5.60
N ARG A 41 2.86 -3.94 6.86
CA ARG A 41 2.93 -5.10 7.76
C ARG A 41 1.85 -6.15 7.49
N ALA A 42 0.93 -5.90 6.54
CA ALA A 42 -0.05 -6.90 6.14
C ALA A 42 0.62 -8.11 5.45
N PRO A 43 0.15 -9.35 5.69
CA PRO A 43 0.70 -10.52 5.03
C PRO A 43 0.47 -10.43 3.52
N CYS A 44 1.53 -10.60 2.73
CA CYS A 44 1.48 -10.48 1.27
C CYS A 44 2.58 -11.33 0.64
N VAL A 45 2.29 -11.91 -0.52
CA VAL A 45 3.28 -12.60 -1.35
C VAL A 45 3.90 -11.56 -2.30
N PHE A 46 5.24 -11.46 -2.31
CA PHE A 46 6.03 -10.52 -3.13
C PHE A 46 5.74 -9.02 -2.96
N GLN A 47 4.89 -8.61 -2.01
CA GLN A 47 4.48 -7.21 -1.84
C GLN A 47 4.02 -6.58 -3.17
N SER A 48 3.19 -7.30 -3.92
CA SER A 48 2.77 -6.97 -5.29
C SER A 48 1.77 -5.81 -5.37
N TYR A 49 2.05 -4.72 -4.68
CA TYR A 49 1.23 -3.52 -4.64
C TYR A 49 2.08 -2.26 -4.61
N THR A 50 1.45 -1.17 -5.03
CA THR A 50 1.97 0.19 -4.89
C THR A 50 0.85 1.07 -4.35
N VAL A 51 1.19 1.86 -3.33
CA VAL A 51 0.30 2.89 -2.78
C VAL A 51 0.77 4.24 -3.29
N ILE A 52 -0.10 4.97 -3.97
CA ILE A 52 0.18 6.29 -4.53
C ILE A 52 -0.61 7.31 -3.72
N ARG A 53 0.09 8.21 -3.03
CA ARG A 53 -0.53 9.38 -2.40
C ARG A 53 -0.75 10.46 -3.45
N ILE A 54 -2.01 10.79 -3.72
CA ILE A 54 -2.36 11.83 -4.71
C ILE A 54 -2.45 13.18 -4.00
N THR A 55 -1.48 14.06 -4.26
CA THR A 55 -1.42 15.43 -3.74
C THR A 55 -1.67 16.49 -4.81
N ASP A 56 -1.47 16.15 -6.09
CA ASP A 56 -1.71 17.06 -7.21
C ASP A 56 -3.21 17.37 -7.39
N GLN A 57 -3.54 18.66 -7.40
CA GLN A 57 -4.93 19.12 -7.45
C GLN A 57 -5.58 18.88 -8.81
N ASN A 58 -4.82 19.00 -9.91
CA ASN A 58 -5.35 18.75 -11.25
C ASN A 58 -5.75 17.28 -11.40
N MET A 59 -4.95 16.36 -10.87
CA MET A 59 -5.25 14.93 -10.83
C MET A 59 -6.49 14.65 -9.98
N ARG A 60 -6.62 15.25 -8.79
CA ARG A 60 -7.82 15.10 -7.95
C ARG A 60 -9.07 15.57 -8.67
N SER A 61 -9.05 16.73 -9.32
CA SER A 61 -10.20 17.26 -10.07
C SER A 61 -10.65 16.30 -11.18
N ARG A 62 -9.70 15.76 -11.96
CA ARG A 62 -10.01 14.78 -13.02
C ARG A 62 -10.63 13.50 -12.46
N ILE A 63 -10.11 13.00 -11.33
CA ILE A 63 -10.67 11.79 -10.71
C ILE A 63 -12.08 12.06 -10.16
N ARG A 64 -12.32 13.25 -9.58
CA ARG A 64 -13.67 13.64 -9.11
C ARG A 64 -14.69 13.66 -10.22
N GLU A 65 -14.34 14.25 -11.36
CA GLU A 65 -15.19 14.28 -12.55
C GLU A 65 -15.52 12.87 -13.03
N MET A 66 -14.51 11.99 -13.12
CA MET A 66 -14.70 10.58 -13.50
C MET A 66 -15.52 9.76 -12.50
N ALA A 67 -15.55 10.18 -11.24
CA ALA A 67 -16.24 9.51 -10.14
C ALA A 67 -17.57 10.18 -9.78
N GLU A 68 -18.11 11.02 -10.67
CA GLU A 68 -19.41 11.69 -10.49
C GLU A 68 -19.52 12.47 -9.17
N ASP A 69 -18.44 13.14 -8.77
CA ASP A 69 -18.37 13.94 -7.54
C ASP A 69 -18.74 13.17 -6.25
N ASP A 70 -18.36 11.89 -6.15
CA ASP A 70 -18.54 11.09 -4.92
C ASP A 70 -18.07 11.88 -3.68
N PRO A 71 -18.94 12.07 -2.66
CA PRO A 71 -18.60 12.80 -1.44
C PRO A 71 -17.34 12.29 -0.72
N ALA A 72 -16.99 11.01 -0.87
CA ALA A 72 -15.77 10.44 -0.32
C ALA A 72 -14.50 11.14 -0.82
N LEU A 73 -14.55 11.74 -2.01
CA LEU A 73 -13.45 12.46 -2.63
C LEU A 73 -13.21 13.85 -2.02
N SER A 74 -14.03 14.28 -1.05
CA SER A 74 -13.72 15.43 -0.19
C SER A 74 -12.64 15.13 0.86
N ALA A 75 -12.15 13.88 0.96
CA ALA A 75 -11.11 13.51 1.91
C ALA A 75 -9.80 14.32 1.73
N PRO A 76 -9.13 14.74 2.81
CA PRO A 76 -7.87 15.49 2.73
C PRO A 76 -6.72 14.65 2.18
N VAL A 77 -6.73 13.33 2.40
CA VAL A 77 -5.71 12.38 1.95
C VAL A 77 -6.31 11.36 1.00
N TRP A 78 -5.67 11.18 -0.15
CA TRP A 78 -6.08 10.25 -1.19
C TRP A 78 -4.97 9.22 -1.40
N LEU A 79 -5.28 7.94 -1.17
CA LEU A 79 -4.39 6.81 -1.39
C LEU A 79 -4.98 5.91 -2.48
N LEU A 80 -4.29 5.83 -3.62
CA LEU A 80 -4.62 4.88 -4.67
C LEU A 80 -3.80 3.62 -4.49
N LEU A 81 -4.46 2.50 -4.26
CA LEU A 81 -3.82 1.19 -4.21
C LEU A 81 -3.87 0.54 -5.60
N CYS A 82 -2.70 0.18 -6.12
CA CYS A 82 -2.55 -0.50 -7.39
C CYS A 82 -1.94 -1.88 -7.17
N LEU A 83 -2.45 -2.89 -7.88
CA LEU A 83 -1.72 -4.14 -8.08
C LEU A 83 -0.45 -3.81 -8.89
N ASP A 84 0.71 -4.19 -8.37
CA ASP A 84 2.00 -3.87 -8.99
C ASP A 84 2.87 -5.12 -9.16
N LEU A 85 2.77 -5.72 -10.34
CA LEU A 85 3.65 -6.80 -10.79
C LEU A 85 4.89 -6.28 -11.54
N ARG A 86 4.96 -4.97 -11.82
CA ARG A 86 6.09 -4.36 -12.51
C ARG A 86 7.33 -4.39 -11.63
N ARG A 87 7.18 -4.19 -10.32
CA ARG A 87 8.28 -4.33 -9.36
C ARG A 87 8.88 -5.75 -9.41
N THR A 88 8.03 -6.77 -9.34
CA THR A 88 8.43 -8.18 -9.41
C THR A 88 9.10 -8.52 -10.75
N ARG A 89 8.52 -8.06 -11.87
CA ARG A 89 9.14 -8.25 -13.19
C ARG A 89 10.53 -7.61 -13.27
N ARG A 90 10.68 -6.38 -12.79
CA ARG A 90 11.98 -5.70 -12.74
C ARG A 90 12.99 -6.44 -11.88
N LEU A 91 12.55 -7.03 -10.76
CA LEU A 91 13.40 -7.88 -9.94
C LEU A 91 13.91 -9.07 -10.76
N PHE A 92 13.03 -9.80 -11.46
CA PHE A 92 13.46 -10.93 -12.30
C PHE A 92 14.37 -10.50 -13.47
N ASP A 93 14.12 -9.35 -14.09
CA ASP A 93 15.01 -8.81 -15.12
C ASP A 93 16.42 -8.53 -14.56
N LEU A 94 16.52 -8.13 -13.29
CA LEU A 94 17.80 -7.90 -12.59
C LEU A 94 18.49 -9.20 -12.18
N ILE A 95 17.76 -10.19 -11.66
CA ILE A 95 18.32 -11.45 -11.11
C ILE A 95 18.43 -12.56 -12.19
N ASN A 96 18.57 -12.21 -13.48
CA ASN A 96 18.82 -13.22 -14.50
C ASN A 96 20.25 -13.81 -14.40
N GLU A 97 20.44 -15.01 -14.94
CA GLU A 97 21.72 -15.75 -14.97
C GLU A 97 22.93 -14.92 -15.45
N ARG A 98 22.71 -13.98 -16.37
CA ARG A 98 23.77 -13.11 -16.92
C ARG A 98 24.19 -11.99 -15.96
N ASN A 99 23.35 -11.65 -14.99
CA ASN A 99 23.58 -10.58 -14.02
C ASN A 99 24.03 -11.14 -12.66
N VAL A 100 23.49 -12.28 -12.22
CA VAL A 100 23.87 -12.92 -10.95
C VAL A 100 25.34 -13.30 -10.94
N LEU A 101 25.86 -13.85 -12.05
CA LEU A 101 27.26 -14.26 -12.20
C LEU A 101 28.26 -13.10 -12.33
N LYS A 102 27.77 -11.85 -12.41
CA LYS A 102 28.61 -10.63 -12.48
C LYS A 102 28.76 -9.92 -11.13
N ALA A 103 28.02 -10.33 -10.11
CA ALA A 103 28.11 -9.74 -8.78
C ALA A 103 29.19 -10.46 -7.95
N ASP A 104 30.19 -9.72 -7.45
CA ASP A 104 31.38 -10.23 -6.72
C ASP A 104 31.07 -11.00 -5.43
N LYS A 105 29.83 -11.00 -4.95
CA LYS A 105 29.40 -11.71 -3.75
C LYS A 105 28.04 -12.34 -4.00
N HIS A 106 27.99 -13.66 -4.07
CA HIS A 106 26.74 -14.40 -4.09
C HIS A 106 26.28 -14.67 -2.65
N PRO A 107 25.14 -14.11 -2.18
CA PRO A 107 24.40 -14.77 -1.12
C PRO A 107 23.81 -16.02 -1.77
N ILE A 108 24.27 -17.19 -1.34
CA ILE A 108 23.78 -18.51 -1.79
C ILE A 108 22.24 -18.57 -1.77
N GLU A 109 21.61 -17.82 -0.86
CA GLU A 109 20.15 -17.70 -0.72
C GLU A 109 19.45 -17.10 -1.95
N THR A 110 20.14 -16.28 -2.76
CA THR A 110 19.56 -15.67 -3.98
C THR A 110 19.44 -16.69 -5.11
N VAL A 111 20.33 -17.69 -5.14
CA VAL A 111 20.32 -18.75 -6.15
C VAL A 111 19.28 -19.81 -5.79
N GLU A 112 19.17 -20.19 -4.51
CA GLU A 112 18.15 -21.16 -4.05
C GLU A 112 16.72 -20.68 -4.35
N MET A 113 16.42 -19.39 -4.10
CA MET A 113 15.08 -18.85 -4.34
C MET A 113 14.69 -18.87 -5.83
N LEU A 114 15.66 -18.78 -6.74
CA LEU A 114 15.41 -18.89 -8.18
C LEU A 114 15.16 -20.34 -8.61
N THR A 115 15.84 -21.31 -7.99
CA THR A 115 15.71 -22.73 -8.34
C THR A 115 14.43 -23.37 -7.81
N GLU A 116 13.85 -22.87 -6.72
CA GLU A 116 12.57 -23.39 -6.20
C GLU A 116 11.34 -22.91 -7.00
N LEU A 117 11.52 -21.93 -7.90
CA LEU A 117 10.47 -21.40 -8.78
C LEU A 117 10.47 -22.03 -10.19
N ALA A 118 11.34 -23.01 -10.46
CA ALA A 118 11.48 -23.71 -11.74
C ALA A 118 10.80 -25.09 -11.76
#